data_AF-A0A7V5MHJ8-F1
#
_entry.id   AF-A0A7V5MHJ8-F1
#
_cell.length_a   1.000
_cell.length_b   1.000
_cell.length_c   1.000
_cell.angle_alpha   90.00
_cell.angle_beta   90.00
_cell.angle_gamma   90.00
#
_symmetry.space_group_name_H-M   'P 1'
#
loop_
_entity.id
_entity.type
_entity.pdbx_description
1 polymer ?
#
loop_
_entity_poly.entity_id
_entity_poly.type
_entity_poly.pdbx_seq_one_letter_code
_entity_poly.pdbx_strand_id
1 'polypeptide(L)' 'MGDNRFVRQEATSAILANVTGVCNHCYAVIEESSVIFYDMHNCRYLCLVCKESHEERRLNEGEESCEASHSLFA' A
#
# COMPACT_ATOMS: atom_id res chain seq x y z
N MET A 1 -14.15 -0.64 -8.14
CA MET A 1 -13.51 -1.96 -7.96
C MET A 1 -12.14 -1.70 -7.35
N GLY A 2 -11.86 -2.26 -6.17
CA GLY A 2 -10.73 -1.85 -5.34
C GLY A 2 -9.38 -2.05 -6.02
N ASP A 3 -8.66 -0.95 -6.26
CA ASP A 3 -7.26 -0.96 -6.65
C ASP A 3 -6.45 -1.81 -5.66
N ASN A 4 -5.89 -2.93 -6.13
CA ASN A 4 -4.93 -3.77 -5.39
C ASN A 4 -3.57 -3.04 -5.23
N ARG A 5 -3.55 -1.80 -4.73
CA ARG A 5 -2.34 -0.99 -4.53
C ARG A 5 -1.38 -1.61 -3.52
N PHE A 6 -1.93 -2.26 -2.51
CA PHE A 6 -1.18 -2.78 -1.37
C PHE A 6 -1.19 -4.31 -1.38
N VAL A 7 0.00 -4.89 -1.37
CA VAL A 7 0.19 -6.33 -1.21
C VAL A 7 0.44 -6.61 0.27
N ARG A 8 -0.50 -7.28 0.92
CA ARG A 8 -0.35 -7.76 2.30
C ARG A 8 0.68 -8.87 2.34
N GLN A 9 1.68 -8.73 3.20
CA GLN A 9 2.74 -9.71 3.40
C GLN A 9 3.07 -9.82 4.88
N GLU A 10 3.70 -10.92 5.26
CA GLU A 10 4.33 -11.08 6.57
C GLU A 10 5.77 -10.60 6.48
N ALA A 11 6.22 -9.83 7.48
CA ALA A 11 7.59 -9.35 7.58
C ALA A 11 8.52 -10.53 7.90
N THR A 12 9.13 -11.11 6.87
CA THR A 12 10.17 -12.11 7.04
C THR A 12 11.53 -11.45 7.28
N SER A 13 12.44 -12.13 7.96
CA SER A 13 13.85 -11.73 8.05
C SER A 13 14.48 -11.41 6.69
N ALA A 14 14.11 -12.14 5.63
CA ALA A 14 14.57 -11.84 4.27
C ALA A 14 14.05 -10.49 3.74
N ILE A 15 12.80 -10.13 4.02
CA ILE A 15 12.26 -8.80 3.67
C ILE A 15 12.97 -7.73 4.51
N LEU A 16 13.04 -7.92 5.82
CA LEU A 16 13.65 -6.97 6.75
C LEU A 16 15.14 -6.75 6.52
N ALA A 17 15.87 -7.73 5.98
CA ALA A 17 17.27 -7.58 5.59
C ALA A 17 17.45 -6.74 4.32
N ASN A 18 16.46 -6.76 3.41
CA ASN A 18 16.48 -6.01 2.16
C ASN A 18 15.92 -4.58 2.31
N VAL A 19 15.25 -4.30 3.42
CA VAL A 19 14.69 -2.96 3.71
C VAL A 19 15.22 -2.43 5.02
N THR A 20 14.89 -1.18 5.35
CA THR A 20 15.38 -0.51 6.56
C THR A 20 14.76 -1.02 7.86
N GLY A 21 13.93 -2.09 7.82
CA GLY A 21 13.21 -2.62 8.99
C GLY A 21 12.22 -1.63 9.63
N VAL A 22 11.82 -0.59 8.91
CA VAL A 22 10.91 0.46 9.40
C VAL A 22 9.87 0.83 8.35
N CYS A 23 8.71 1.30 8.80
CA CYS A 23 7.68 1.87 7.94
C CYS A 23 8.22 3.11 7.23
N ASN A 24 8.05 3.19 5.91
CA ASN A 24 8.58 4.30 5.12
C ASN A 24 7.86 5.64 5.40
N HIS A 25 6.66 5.62 6.00
CA HIS A 25 5.89 6.83 6.27
C HIS A 25 6.08 7.37 7.69
N CYS A 26 5.90 6.52 8.70
CA CYS A 26 5.96 6.93 10.11
C CYS A 26 7.26 6.55 10.81
N TYR A 27 8.18 5.84 10.13
CA TYR A 27 9.43 5.32 10.69
C TYR A 27 9.26 4.38 11.90
N ALA A 28 8.05 3.87 12.12
CA ALA A 28 7.81 2.84 13.12
C ALA A 28 8.59 1.57 12.77
N VAL A 29 9.18 0.93 13.78
CA VAL A 29 9.90 -0.34 13.62
C VAL A 29 8.94 -1.43 13.15
N ILE A 30 9.38 -2.20 12.17
CA ILE A 30 8.68 -3.38 11.68
C ILE A 30 9.42 -4.59 12.25
N GLU A 31 8.74 -5.34 13.11
CA GLU A 31 9.28 -6.58 13.67
C GLU A 31 9.06 -7.75 12.72
N GLU A 32 9.92 -8.77 12.82
CA GLU A 32 9.70 -10.03 12.12
C GLU A 32 8.35 -10.63 12.52
N SER A 33 7.68 -11.34 11.61
CA SER A 33 6.30 -11.84 11.74
C SER A 33 5.19 -10.78 11.80
N SER A 34 5.53 -9.48 11.75
CA SER A 34 4.52 -8.42 11.66
C SER A 34 3.82 -8.41 10.31
N VAL A 35 2.54 -8.00 10.29
CA VAL A 35 1.81 -7.78 9.03
C VAL A 35 2.24 -6.44 8.43
N ILE A 36 2.74 -6.48 7.21
CA ILE A 36 3.18 -5.30 6.44
C ILE A 36 2.47 -5.23 5.10
N PHE A 37 2.49 -4.03 4.52
CA PHE A 37 1.86 -3.75 3.24
C PHE A 37 2.87 -3.15 2.29
N TYR A 38 3.11 -3.83 1.18
CA TYR A 38 3.94 -3.30 0.11
C TYR A 38 3.08 -2.47 -0.85
N ASP A 39 3.37 -1.18 -0.93
CA ASP A 39 2.76 -0.23 -1.86
C ASP A 39 3.41 -0.40 -3.24
N MET A 40 2.68 -0.99 -4.18
CA MET A 40 3.21 -1.27 -5.52
C MET A 40 3.43 -0.02 -6.36
N HIS A 41 2.80 1.11 -6.03
CA HIS A 41 2.94 2.34 -6.80
C HIS A 41 4.17 3.12 -6.39
N ASN A 42 4.46 3.14 -5.09
CA ASN A 42 5.59 3.88 -4.53
C ASN A 42 6.79 2.99 -4.18
N CYS A 43 6.69 1.68 -4.45
CA CYS A 43 7.71 0.67 -4.16
C CYS A 43 8.25 0.74 -2.72
N ARG A 44 7.35 0.83 -1.73
CA ARG A 44 7.70 1.04 -0.32
C ARG A 44 6.87 0.17 0.62
N TYR A 45 7.42 -0.14 1.79
CA TYR A 45 6.72 -0.88 2.83
C TYR A 45 6.09 0.05 3.86
N LEU A 46 4.84 -0.26 4.22
CA LEU A 46 4.03 0.47 5.19
C LEU A 46 3.50 -0.47 6.26
N CYS A 47 3.32 0.06 7.48
CA CYS A 47 2.53 -0.59 8.51
C CYS A 47 1.03 -0.45 8.22
N LEU A 48 0.21 -1.24 8.91
CA LEU A 48 -1.25 -1.23 8.76
C LEU A 48 -1.84 0.18 8.91
N VAL A 49 -1.45 0.89 9.97
CA VAL A 49 -1.95 2.24 10.27
C VAL A 49 -1.70 3.21 9.11
N CYS A 50 -0.50 3.19 8.54
CA CYS A 50 -0.18 4.08 7.42
C CYS A 50 -0.88 3.65 6.13
N LYS A 51 -1.05 2.35 5.89
CA LYS A 51 -1.82 1.83 4.76
C LYS A 51 -3.27 2.32 4.83
N GLU A 52 -3.92 2.16 5.98
CA GLU A 52 -5.32 2.60 6.18
C GLU A 52 -5.43 4.12 6.04
N SER A 53 -4.55 4.88 6.68
CA SER A 53 -4.52 6.34 6.54
C SER A 53 -4.35 6.80 5.08
N HIS A 54 -3.52 6.09 4.29
CA HIS A 54 -3.36 6.38 2.86
C HIS A 54 -4.62 6.05 2.03
N GLU A 55 -5.41 5.05 2.43
CA GLU A 55 -6.68 4.72 1.78
C GLU A 55 -7.78 5.72 2.17
N GLU A 56 -7.90 6.05 3.46
CA GLU A 56 -8.87 7.02 3.97
C GLU A 56 -8.68 8.41 3.36
N ARG A 57 -7.43 8.85 3.21
CA ARG A 57 -7.13 10.14 2.57
C ARG A 57 -7.64 10.20 1.13
N ARG A 58 -7.52 9.11 0.37
CA ARG A 58 -8.00 9.07 -1.02
C ARG A 58 -9.51 9.06 -1.14
N LEU A 59 -10.20 8.37 -0.25
CA LEU A 59 -11.66 8.38 -0.20
C LEU A 59 -12.18 9.81 0.08
N ASN A 60 -11.44 10.59 0.88
CA ASN A 60 -11.79 11.98 1.19
C ASN A 60 -11.32 13.00 0.16
N GLU A 61 -10.33 12.69 -0.68
CA GLU A 61 -9.77 13.59 -1.71
C GLU A 61 -10.51 13.53 -3.06
N GLY A 62 -11.66 12.85 -3.15
CA GLY A 62 -12.49 12.85 -4.35
C GLY A 62 -12.05 11.80 -5.36
N GLU A 63 -12.74 10.66 -5.35
CA GLU A 63 -12.65 9.65 -6.38
C GLU A 63 -13.26 10.21 -7.69
N GLU A 64 -12.45 10.86 -8.53
CA GLU A 64 -12.68 10.79 -9.97
C GLU A 64 -12.30 9.36 -10.38
N SER A 65 -13.31 8.49 -10.41
CA SER A 65 -13.19 7.18 -11.03
C SER A 65 -13.04 7.41 -12.53
N CYS A 66 -11.84 7.24 -13.08
CA CYS A 66 -11.64 7.10 -14.52
C CYS A 66 -12.24 5.76 -14.99
N GLU A 67 -13.56 5.69 -15.11
CA GLU A 67 -14.21 4.72 -15.99
C GLU A 67 -14.14 5.21 -17.44
N ALA A 68 -12.94 5.15 -18.01
CA ALA A 68 -12.75 5.06 -19.45
C ALA A 68 -12.00 3.74 -19.66
N SER A 69 -12.63 2.69 -20.18
CA SER A 69 -12.92 2.58 -21.60
C SER A 69 -13.79 1.34 -21.89
N HIS A 70 -14.87 1.52 -22.65
CA HIS A 70 -15.26 0.73 -23.85
C HIS A 70 -16.76 0.78 -24.13
N SER A 71 -17.19 1.68 -25.01
CA SER A 71 -18.14 1.38 -26.09
C SER A 71 -18.30 2.60 -27.02
N LEU A 72 -17.22 2.93 -27.73
CA LEU A 72 -17.30 3.68 -28.98
C LEU A 72 -16.85 2.74 -30.08
N PHE A 73 -17.71 1.79 -30.46
CA PHE A 73 -17.80 1.15 -31.78
C PHE A 73 -19.09 0.31 -31.82
N ALA A 74 -20.21 0.96 -32.12
CA ALA A 74 -21.36 0.41 -32.87
C ALA A 74 -22.27 1.57 -33.29
#